data_AF-A0A7W9KEA7-F1
#
_entry.id   AF-A0A7W9KEA7-F1
#
_cell.length_a   1.000
_cell.length_b   1.000
_cell.length_c   1.000
_cell.angle_alpha   90.00
_cell.angle_beta   90.00
_cell.angle_gamma   90.00
#
_symmetry.space_group_name_H-M   'P 1'
#
loop_
_entity.id
_entity.type
_entity.pdbx_description
1 polymer ?
#
loop_
_entity_poly.entity_id
_entity_poly.type
_entity_poly.pdbx_seq_one_letter_code
_entity_poly.pdbx_strand_id
1 'polypeptide(L)'
;MSEDLFGNELPAQPAPAPAPKVKPGNNMDTVIKVLERAMGDDGYVLVGPTGQPHRLREDKRLTPCIFWEAAVVHDLIRSSLLKVGAQKWMDTRHGRKPCQSVLVPRATRNQLVRWKALKPLHGKGKGAA
;
A
#
# COMPACT_ATOMS: atom_id res chain seq x y z
N MET A 1 -8.54 43.91 1.17
CA MET A 1 -9.69 43.64 0.29
C MET A 1 -9.16 43.76 -1.13
N SER A 2 -9.38 42.75 -1.97
CA SER A 2 -8.87 42.75 -3.34
C SER A 2 -9.97 43.25 -4.26
N GLU A 3 -9.82 44.44 -4.81
CA GLU A 3 -10.76 45.04 -5.78
C GLU A 3 -10.34 44.70 -7.21
N ASP A 4 -11.31 44.51 -8.10
CA ASP A 4 -11.06 44.32 -9.54
C ASP A 4 -10.67 45.66 -10.21
N LEU A 5 -10.12 45.60 -11.42
CA LEU A 5 -9.65 46.75 -12.23
C LEU A 5 -10.73 47.81 -12.52
N PHE A 6 -11.99 47.54 -12.18
CA PHE A 6 -13.13 48.43 -12.35
C PHE A 6 -13.78 48.85 -11.01
N GLY A 7 -13.11 48.63 -9.88
CA GLY A 7 -13.55 49.11 -8.56
C GLY A 7 -14.69 48.30 -7.93
N ASN A 8 -14.93 47.07 -8.40
CA ASN A 8 -15.89 46.16 -7.80
C ASN A 8 -15.20 45.24 -6.78
N GLU A 9 -15.85 45.03 -5.64
CA GLU A 9 -15.37 44.05 -4.65
C GLU A 9 -15.44 42.63 -5.24
N LEU A 10 -14.29 41.97 -5.42
CA LEU A 10 -14.26 40.56 -5.83
C LEU A 10 -14.76 39.70 -4.67
N PRO A 11 -15.79 38.85 -4.86
CA PRO A 11 -16.19 37.91 -3.83
C PRO A 11 -14.99 37.00 -3.54
N ALA A 12 -14.62 36.92 -2.26
CA ALA A 12 -13.46 36.15 -1.82
C ALA A 12 -13.55 34.73 -2.38
N GLN A 13 -12.59 34.38 -3.24
CA GLN A 13 -12.55 33.06 -3.86
C GLN A 13 -12.52 32.01 -2.74
N PRO A 14 -13.51 31.11 -2.66
CA PRO A 14 -13.52 30.09 -1.61
C PRO A 14 -12.24 29.27 -1.75
N ALA A 15 -11.47 29.20 -0.67
CA ALA A 15 -10.24 28.41 -0.64
C ALA A 15 -10.53 27.00 -1.20
N PRO A 16 -9.64 26.43 -2.04
CA PRO A 16 -9.85 25.12 -2.61
C PRO A 16 -10.14 24.14 -1.47
N ALA A 17 -11.28 23.44 -1.58
CA ALA A 17 -11.70 22.49 -0.55
C ALA A 17 -10.53 21.54 -0.24
N PRO A 18 -10.24 21.28 1.05
CA PRO A 18 -9.18 20.34 1.39
C PRO A 18 -9.48 19.01 0.70
N ALA A 19 -8.50 18.50 -0.05
CA ALA A 19 -8.63 17.23 -0.75
C ALA A 19 -9.20 16.19 0.22
N PRO A 20 -10.18 15.36 -0.21
CA PRO A 20 -10.78 14.37 0.67
C PRO A 20 -9.66 13.53 1.26
N LYS A 21 -9.49 13.60 2.58
CA LYS A 21 -8.61 12.69 3.31
C LYS A 21 -9.11 11.29 2.98
N VAL A 22 -8.40 10.59 2.12
CA VAL A 22 -8.68 9.19 1.80
C VAL A 22 -8.61 8.49 3.15
N LYS A 23 -9.77 8.18 3.73
CA LYS A 23 -9.83 7.33 4.91
C LYS A 23 -9.04 6.08 4.53
N PRO A 24 -8.11 5.59 5.36
CA PRO A 24 -7.50 4.30 5.13
C PRO A 24 -8.63 3.28 5.22
N GLY A 25 -9.28 3.03 4.08
CA GLY A 25 -10.34 2.06 3.97
C GLY A 25 -9.67 0.74 4.28
N ASN A 26 -10.19 0.04 5.29
CA ASN A 26 -9.82 -1.34 5.58
C ASN A 26 -10.32 -2.20 4.42
N ASN A 27 -9.64 -2.09 3.28
CA ASN A 27 -9.99 -2.73 2.03
C ASN A 27 -9.31 -4.09 2.02
N MET A 28 -10.07 -5.10 2.42
CA MET A 28 -9.61 -6.47 2.49
C MET A 28 -9.09 -6.97 1.13
N ASP A 29 -9.67 -6.51 0.02
CA ASP A 29 -9.20 -6.88 -1.32
C ASP A 29 -7.79 -6.37 -1.58
N THR A 30 -7.44 -5.20 -1.03
CA THR A 30 -6.10 -4.63 -1.16
C THR A 30 -5.09 -5.44 -0.34
N VAL A 31 -5.47 -5.84 0.87
CA VAL A 31 -4.66 -6.73 1.72
C VAL A 31 -4.43 -8.07 1.04
N ILE A 32 -5.49 -8.69 0.51
CA ILE A 32 -5.42 -9.97 -0.19
C ILE A 32 -4.47 -9.85 -1.39
N LYS A 33 -4.61 -8.81 -2.23
CA LYS A 33 -3.73 -8.59 -3.39
C LYS A 33 -2.25 -8.45 -3.01
N VAL A 34 -1.95 -7.73 -1.94
CA VAL A 34 -0.55 -7.57 -1.45
C VAL A 34 -0.02 -8.90 -0.92
N LEU A 35 -0.81 -9.65 -0.15
CA LEU A 35 -0.40 -10.96 0.37
C LEU A 35 -0.21 -12.01 -0.73
N GLU A 36 -1.08 -12.01 -1.76
CA GLU A 36 -0.92 -12.86 -2.94
C GLU A 36 0.38 -12.56 -3.67
N ARG A 37 0.68 -11.27 -3.88
CA ARG A 37 1.93 -10.86 -4.51
C ARG A 37 3.14 -11.26 -3.67
N ALA A 38 3.09 -11.05 -2.35
CA ALA A 38 4.14 -11.45 -1.43
C ALA A 38 4.41 -12.96 -1.42
N MET A 39 3.41 -13.78 -1.77
CA MET A 39 3.52 -15.24 -1.85
C MET A 39 3.96 -15.75 -3.23
N GLY A 40 3.72 -14.98 -4.29
CA GLY A 40 4.10 -15.33 -5.64
C GLY A 40 5.60 -15.15 -5.90
N ASP A 41 5.98 -15.29 -7.17
CA ASP A 41 7.37 -15.15 -7.62
C ASP A 41 7.90 -13.71 -7.44
N ASP A 42 6.98 -12.74 -7.39
CA ASP A 42 7.26 -11.32 -7.18
C ASP A 42 7.21 -10.92 -5.68
N GLY A 43 8.16 -11.42 -4.88
CA GLY A 43 8.24 -11.11 -3.45
C GLY A 43 8.55 -9.64 -3.12
N TYR A 44 8.45 -9.26 -1.83
CA TYR A 44 8.81 -7.91 -1.37
C TYR A 44 10.16 -7.86 -0.67
N VAL A 45 10.84 -6.72 -0.82
CA VAL A 45 12.13 -6.41 -0.22
C VAL A 45 12.09 -4.99 0.30
N LEU A 46 12.58 -4.76 1.52
CA LEU A 46 12.75 -3.41 2.08
C LEU A 46 14.15 -2.91 1.73
N VAL A 47 14.25 -1.75 1.09
CA VAL A 47 15.53 -1.20 0.62
C VAL A 47 15.94 -0.01 1.49
N GLY A 48 17.18 -0.03 1.96
CA GLY A 48 17.80 1.08 2.67
C GLY A 48 17.32 1.28 4.12
N PRO A 49 17.81 2.34 4.79
CA PRO A 49 17.55 2.58 6.21
C PRO A 49 16.10 2.98 6.51
N THR A 50 15.41 3.57 5.54
CA THR A 50 13.99 3.92 5.63
C THR A 50 13.07 2.71 5.41
N GLY A 51 13.62 1.57 5.00
CA GLY A 51 12.87 0.34 4.78
C GLY A 51 11.84 0.46 3.65
N GLN A 52 12.14 1.16 2.56
CA GLN A 52 11.18 1.40 1.49
C GLN A 52 10.84 0.09 0.75
N PRO A 53 9.56 -0.32 0.67
CA PRO A 53 9.16 -1.55 0.02
C PRO A 53 9.40 -1.49 -1.50
N HIS A 54 10.09 -2.49 -2.01
CA HIS A 54 10.30 -2.75 -3.43
C HIS A 54 9.80 -4.15 -3.77
N ARG A 55 9.29 -4.31 -4.98
CA ARG A 55 8.98 -5.61 -5.56
C ARG A 55 10.26 -6.19 -6.15
N LEU A 56 10.51 -7.46 -5.86
CA LEU A 56 11.58 -8.24 -6.46
C LEU A 56 10.97 -9.03 -7.61
N ARG A 57 11.34 -8.72 -8.85
CA ARG A 57 10.97 -9.56 -10.01
C ARG A 57 11.93 -10.74 -10.17
N GLU A 58 11.51 -11.76 -10.92
CA GLU A 58 12.32 -12.96 -11.28
C GLU A 58 13.75 -12.61 -11.74
N ASP A 59 13.93 -11.54 -12.51
CA ASP A 59 15.23 -11.03 -12.97
C ASP A 59 16.10 -10.39 -11.87
N LYS A 60 15.73 -10.54 -10.60
CA LYS A 60 16.33 -9.84 -9.43
C LYS A 60 16.28 -8.32 -9.52
N ARG A 61 15.46 -7.77 -10.44
CA ARG A 61 15.26 -6.34 -10.59
C ARG A 61 14.29 -5.84 -9.53
N LEU A 62 14.75 -4.83 -8.78
CA LEU A 62 13.95 -4.16 -7.76
C LEU A 62 13.14 -3.03 -8.39
N THR A 63 11.82 -3.10 -8.26
CA THR A 63 10.90 -2.05 -8.70
C THR A 63 10.27 -1.38 -7.48
N PRO A 64 10.28 -0.05 -7.35
CA PRO A 64 9.65 0.61 -6.20
C PRO A 64 8.15 0.31 -6.15
N CYS A 65 7.64 0.08 -4.94
CA CYS A 65 6.19 -0.02 -4.75
C CYS A 65 5.54 1.35 -4.91
N ILE A 66 4.31 1.36 -5.39
CA ILE A 66 3.47 2.56 -5.40
C ILE A 66 3.02 2.88 -3.97
N PHE A 67 2.70 4.16 -3.71
CA PHE A 67 2.48 4.68 -2.36
C PHE A 67 1.48 3.87 -1.52
N TRP A 68 0.31 3.53 -2.08
CA TRP A 68 -0.71 2.78 -1.35
C TRP A 68 -0.25 1.37 -1.01
N GLU A 69 0.52 0.73 -1.89
CA GLU A 69 1.03 -0.61 -1.67
C GLU A 69 2.12 -0.62 -0.61
N ALA A 70 3.02 0.37 -0.66
CA ALA A 70 4.06 0.55 0.35
C ALA A 70 3.44 0.73 1.75
N ALA A 71 2.39 1.56 1.86
CA ALA A 71 1.66 1.75 3.12
C ALA A 71 1.07 0.43 3.64
N VAL A 72 0.39 -0.34 2.78
CA VAL A 72 -0.19 -1.65 3.16
C VAL A 72 0.90 -2.64 3.57
N VAL A 73 2.03 -2.71 2.87
CA VAL A 73 3.15 -3.58 3.27
C VAL A 73 3.66 -3.21 4.66
N HIS A 74 3.82 -1.92 4.96
CA HIS A 74 4.22 -1.46 6.28
C HIS A 74 3.20 -1.81 7.37
N ASP A 75 1.90 -1.65 7.08
CA ASP A 75 0.83 -2.01 8.02
C ASP A 75 0.78 -3.53 8.26
N LEU A 76 1.02 -4.33 7.23
CA LEU A 76 1.10 -5.79 7.34
C LEU A 76 2.32 -6.25 8.14
N ILE A 77 3.46 -5.56 8.02
CA ILE A 77 4.63 -5.82 8.85
C ILE A 77 4.34 -5.42 10.30
N ARG A 78 3.74 -4.25 10.53
CA ARG A 78 3.38 -3.76 11.87
C ARG A 78 2.39 -4.69 12.57
N SER A 79 1.43 -5.24 11.84
CA SER A 79 0.44 -6.22 12.33
C SER A 79 0.98 -7.66 12.42
N SER A 80 2.27 -7.88 12.15
CA SER A 80 2.92 -9.20 12.16
C SER A 80 2.32 -10.21 11.17
N LEU A 81 1.55 -9.75 10.19
CA LEU A 81 1.08 -10.55 9.06
C LEU A 81 2.21 -10.78 8.05
N LEU A 82 3.17 -9.86 7.97
CA LEU A 82 4.44 -10.02 7.26
C LEU A 82 5.60 -9.92 8.26
N LYS A 83 6.70 -10.63 7.98
CA LYS A 83 7.90 -10.61 8.84
C LYS A 83 9.11 -10.15 8.06
N VAL A 84 9.89 -9.27 8.66
CA VAL A 84 11.20 -8.88 8.12
C VAL A 84 12.20 -10.01 8.38
N GLY A 85 12.83 -10.47 7.31
CA GLY A 85 13.80 -11.56 7.30
C GLY A 85 15.24 -11.07 7.22
N ALA A 86 16.09 -11.89 6.59
CA ALA A 86 17.52 -11.63 6.52
C ALA A 86 17.85 -10.38 5.69
N GLN A 87 18.93 -9.72 6.07
CA GLN A 87 19.52 -8.62 5.32
C GLN A 87 20.49 -9.18 4.26
N LYS A 88 20.37 -8.70 3.03
CA LYS A 88 21.28 -8.96 1.91
C LYS A 88 21.60 -7.67 1.19
N TRP A 89 22.77 -7.61 0.58
CA TRP A 89 23.12 -6.51 -0.30
C TRP A 89 22.63 -6.82 -1.72
N MET A 90 21.85 -5.91 -2.31
CA MET A 90 21.36 -6.04 -3.67
C MET A 90 21.78 -4.83 -4.50
N ASP A 91 22.03 -5.07 -5.78
CA ASP A 91 22.34 -4.01 -6.72
C ASP A 91 21.06 -3.29 -7.12
N THR A 92 21.03 -1.99 -6.89
CA THR A 92 19.95 -1.11 -7.32
C THR A 92 20.48 -0.19 -8.42
N ARG A 93 19.58 0.49 -9.13
CA ARG A 93 19.96 1.50 -10.14
C ARG A 93 20.90 2.59 -9.58
N HIS A 94 20.82 2.86 -8.28
CA HIS A 94 21.61 3.89 -7.60
C HIS A 94 22.77 3.30 -6.77
N GLY A 95 23.25 2.10 -7.13
CA GLY A 95 24.34 1.41 -6.46
C GLY A 95 23.87 0.27 -5.54
N ARG A 96 24.83 -0.35 -4.85
CA ARG A 96 24.58 -1.49 -3.97
C ARG A 96 23.99 -1.01 -2.65
N LYS A 97 22.83 -1.54 -2.26
CA LYS A 97 22.11 -1.12 -1.05
C LYS A 97 21.80 -2.30 -0.12
N PRO A 98 21.80 -2.08 1.21
CA PRO A 98 21.31 -3.09 2.14
C PRO A 98 19.80 -3.25 1.97
N CYS A 99 19.36 -4.49 1.88
CA CYS A 99 18.00 -4.87 1.59
C CYS A 99 17.55 -5.96 2.57
N GLN A 100 16.32 -5.92 3.06
CA GLN A 100 15.77 -6.96 3.95
C GLN A 100 14.64 -7.69 3.23
N SER A 101 14.68 -9.03 3.23
CA SER A 101 13.62 -9.84 2.65
C SER A 101 12.33 -9.71 3.46
N VAL A 102 11.17 -9.63 2.82
CA VAL A 102 9.88 -9.73 3.50
C VAL A 102 9.35 -11.16 3.35
N LEU A 103 9.03 -11.79 4.47
CA LEU A 103 8.57 -13.17 4.56
C LEU A 103 7.08 -13.20 4.89
N VAL A 104 6.37 -14.17 4.32
CA VAL A 104 4.98 -14.47 4.65
C VAL A 104 4.94 -15.66 5.61
N PRO A 105 4.62 -15.46 6.92
CA PRO A 105 4.48 -16.55 7.87
C PRO A 105 3.42 -17.57 7.45
N ARG A 106 3.58 -18.83 7.85
CA ARG A 106 2.62 -19.91 7.57
C ARG A 106 1.22 -19.59 8.09
N ALA A 107 1.12 -18.96 9.27
CA ALA A 107 -0.15 -18.54 9.84
C ALA A 107 -0.90 -17.56 8.92
N THR A 108 -0.20 -16.56 8.39
CA THR A 108 -0.75 -15.59 7.43
C THR A 108 -1.20 -16.27 6.14
N ARG A 109 -0.43 -17.25 5.62
CA ARG A 109 -0.84 -18.01 4.43
C ARG A 109 -2.15 -18.76 4.68
N ASN A 110 -2.29 -19.41 5.83
CA ASN A 110 -3.52 -20.11 6.20
C ASN A 110 -4.69 -19.14 6.36
N GLN A 111 -4.47 -17.95 6.94
CA GLN A 111 -5.48 -16.90 7.04
C GLN A 111 -5.93 -16.42 5.66
N LEU A 112 -4.99 -16.21 4.73
CA LEU A 112 -5.30 -15.81 3.36
C LEU A 112 -6.22 -16.83 2.67
N VAL A 113 -5.92 -18.13 2.79
CA VAL A 113 -6.77 -19.20 2.24
C VAL A 113 -8.18 -19.13 2.84
N ARG A 114 -8.29 -18.92 4.15
CA ARG A 114 -9.60 -18.77 4.81
C ARG A 114 -10.35 -17.53 4.31
N TRP A 115 -9.68 -16.40 4.18
CA TRP A 115 -10.29 -15.16 3.70
C TRP A 115 -10.78 -15.28 2.27
N LYS A 116 -10.04 -15.96 1.39
CA LYS A 116 -10.48 -16.25 0.02
C LYS A 116 -11.70 -17.16 -0.05
N ALA A 117 -11.88 -18.05 0.91
CA ALA A 117 -13.03 -18.94 0.98
C ALA A 117 -14.31 -18.24 1.50
N LEU A 118 -14.19 -17.01 2.05
CA LEU A 118 -15.34 -16.24 2.50
C LEU A 118 -16.09 -15.69 1.29
N LYS A 119 -17.40 -15.95 1.23
CA LYS A 119 -18.26 -15.32 0.24
C LYS A 119 -18.39 -13.83 0.58
N PRO A 120 -18.24 -12.91 -0.41
CA PRO A 120 -18.55 -11.51 -0.19
C PRO A 120 -20.01 -11.38 0.21
N LEU A 121 -20.27 -10.74 1.34
CA LEU A 121 -21.60 -10.36 1.78
C LEU A 121 -22.07 -9.21 0.87
N HIS A 122 -22.44 -9.52 -0.38
CA HIS A 122 -23.18 -8.58 -1.21
C HIS A 122 -24.51 -8.34 -0.50
N GLY A 123 -24.70 -7.11 -0.01
CA GLY A 123 -25.90 -6.71 0.67
C GLY A 123 -27.13 -6.98 -0.17
N LYS A 124 -27.91 -7.99 0.22
CA LYS A 124 -29.35 -8.04 -0.06
C LYS A 124 -30.03 -7.01 0.85
N GLY A 125 -29.69 -5.74 0.64
CA GLY A 125 -30.38 -4.57 1.18
C GLY A 125 -31.11 -3.88 0.03
N LYS A 126 -32.03 -4.60 -0.62
CA LYS A 126 -33.03 -3.94 -1.46
C LYS A 126 -33.98 -3.19 -0.53
N GLY A 127 -34.34 -1.97 -0.92
CA GLY A 127 -35.14 -1.02 -0.17
C GLY A 127 -36.37 -1.65 0.49
N ALA A 128 -36.52 -1.31 1.77
CA ALA A 128 -37.81 -1.24 2.44
C ALA A 128 -38.01 0.23 2.81
N ALA A 129 -38.61 0.98 1.89
CA ALA A 129 -39.32 2.24 2.12
C ALA A 129 -40.28 2.43 0.94
#